data_AF-A0A7Y5RS82-F1
#
_entry.id   AF-A0A7Y5RS82-F1
#
_cell.length_a   1.000
_cell.length_b   1.000
_cell.length_c   1.000
_cell.angle_alpha   90.00
_cell.angle_beta   90.00
_cell.angle_gamma   90.00
#
_symmetry.space_group_name_H-M   'P 1'
#
loop_
_entity.id
_entity.type
_entity.pdbx_description
1 polymer ?
#
loop_
_entity_poly.entity_id
_entity_poly.type
_entity_poly.pdbx_seq_one_letter_code
_entity_poly.pdbx_strand_id
1 'polypeptide(L)'
;GRRDVTERQATLRGAIDWSWELLTDYERSACAQLSVFRGGFFLAGAEDVVDLSAFKNAPLAMDVVESLREKSLLKSEEVKGLSGETRFNMYESIREYASEKLKELGLLEKTQERWRKWLLDYARGWWEKRRGRESTESTRRLDLETEGLIRIAQDMSVDPEQSGWAAVFIAPTLNRKGPITVAEPMLVKCLERLGFQLPDFDAPEQPQPSA
;
A
#
# COMPACT_ATOMS: atom_id res chain seq x y z
N GLY A 1 12.43 -27.73 -15.60
CA GLY A 1 12.83 -26.34 -15.95
C GLY A 1 11.62 -25.42 -16.02
N ARG A 2 11.06 -25.16 -17.22
CA ARG A 2 9.86 -24.31 -17.39
C ARG A 2 8.54 -25.06 -17.10
N ARG A 3 8.49 -26.38 -17.35
CA ARG A 3 7.32 -27.24 -17.08
C ARG A 3 7.03 -27.43 -15.58
N ASP A 4 8.05 -27.69 -14.77
CA ASP A 4 7.89 -27.83 -13.30
C ASP A 4 7.35 -26.57 -12.61
N VAL A 5 7.72 -25.39 -13.11
CA VAL A 5 7.28 -24.11 -12.56
C VAL A 5 5.79 -23.89 -12.85
N THR A 6 5.35 -24.22 -14.07
CA THR A 6 3.93 -24.13 -14.47
C THR A 6 3.07 -25.14 -13.72
N GLU A 7 3.54 -26.37 -13.52
CA GLU A 7 2.81 -27.38 -12.73
C GLU A 7 2.68 -26.98 -11.26
N ARG A 8 3.75 -26.49 -10.62
CA ARG A 8 3.68 -25.98 -9.24
C ARG A 8 2.74 -24.79 -9.10
N GLN A 9 2.75 -23.86 -10.06
CA GLN A 9 1.83 -22.73 -10.08
C GLN A 9 0.38 -23.17 -10.27
N ALA A 10 0.11 -24.16 -11.12
CA ALA A 10 -1.22 -24.73 -11.31
C ALA A 10 -1.74 -25.40 -10.03
N THR A 11 -0.90 -26.18 -9.33
CA THR A 11 -1.28 -26.80 -8.05
C THR A 11 -1.53 -25.77 -6.94
N LEU A 12 -0.69 -24.74 -6.85
CA LEU A 12 -0.88 -23.66 -5.87
C LEU A 12 -2.15 -22.87 -6.15
N ARG A 13 -2.41 -22.54 -7.43
CA ARG A 13 -3.62 -21.82 -7.82
C ARG A 13 -4.88 -22.64 -7.56
N GLY A 14 -4.87 -23.94 -7.86
CA GLY A 14 -5.99 -24.84 -7.53
C GLY A 14 -6.26 -24.94 -6.03
N ALA A 15 -5.22 -24.93 -5.19
CA ALA A 15 -5.40 -24.88 -3.73
C ALA A 15 -6.02 -23.55 -3.26
N ILE A 16 -5.62 -22.43 -3.87
CA ILE A 16 -6.19 -21.10 -3.57
C ILE A 16 -7.65 -21.02 -4.06
N ASP A 17 -7.96 -21.55 -5.25
CA ASP A 17 -9.32 -21.63 -5.79
C ASP A 17 -10.24 -22.37 -4.82
N TRP A 18 -9.81 -23.52 -4.30
CA TRP A 18 -10.58 -24.28 -3.31
C TRP A 18 -10.80 -23.47 -2.02
N SER A 19 -9.75 -22.85 -1.48
CA SER A 19 -9.88 -21.97 -0.30
C SER A 19 -10.83 -20.79 -0.55
N TRP A 20 -10.81 -20.24 -1.77
CA TRP A 20 -11.68 -19.14 -2.19
C TRP A 20 -13.14 -19.58 -2.32
N GLU A 21 -13.40 -20.77 -2.84
CA GLU A 21 -14.73 -21.35 -2.96
C GLU A 21 -15.40 -21.58 -1.60
N LEU A 22 -14.62 -21.84 -0.55
CA LEU A 22 -15.11 -22.00 0.83
C LEU A 22 -15.47 -20.68 1.52
N LEU A 23 -15.10 -19.54 0.95
CA LEU A 23 -15.43 -18.23 1.50
C LEU A 23 -16.88 -17.85 1.23
N THR A 24 -17.47 -17.17 2.21
CA THR A 24 -18.73 -16.44 2.01
C THR A 24 -18.51 -15.26 1.04
N ASP A 25 -19.59 -14.74 0.45
CA ASP A 25 -19.47 -13.66 -0.53
C ASP A 25 -18.86 -12.36 0.06
N TYR A 26 -19.16 -12.06 1.33
CA TYR A 26 -18.54 -10.92 2.01
C TYR A 26 -17.05 -11.15 2.31
N GLU A 27 -16.64 -12.38 2.63
CA GLU A 27 -15.23 -12.74 2.80
C GLU A 27 -14.46 -12.69 1.49
N ARG A 28 -15.05 -13.15 0.38
CA ARG A 28 -14.47 -13.00 -0.96
C ARG A 28 -14.28 -11.52 -1.31
N SER A 29 -15.30 -10.70 -1.06
CA SER A 29 -15.21 -9.26 -1.27
C SER A 29 -14.12 -8.62 -0.41
N ALA A 30 -14.07 -8.91 0.90
CA ALA A 30 -13.04 -8.40 1.79
C ALA A 30 -11.64 -8.86 1.37
N CYS A 31 -11.45 -10.15 1.08
CA CYS A 31 -10.18 -10.72 0.64
C CYS A 31 -9.68 -10.05 -0.66
N ALA A 32 -10.57 -9.85 -1.64
CA ALA A 32 -10.27 -9.10 -2.85
C ALA A 32 -9.88 -7.65 -2.52
N GLN A 33 -10.62 -6.95 -1.68
CA GLN A 33 -10.35 -5.56 -1.33
C GLN A 33 -9.01 -5.39 -0.59
N LEU A 34 -8.68 -6.30 0.32
CA LEU A 34 -7.40 -6.29 1.06
C LEU A 34 -6.17 -6.46 0.14
N SER A 35 -6.35 -6.95 -1.09
CA SER A 35 -5.24 -7.10 -2.05
C SER A 35 -4.61 -5.78 -2.50
N VAL A 36 -5.26 -4.63 -2.25
CA VAL A 36 -4.69 -3.29 -2.54
C VAL A 36 -3.52 -2.95 -1.63
N PHE A 37 -3.46 -3.53 -0.42
CA PHE A 37 -2.37 -3.29 0.51
C PHE A 37 -1.08 -3.97 0.03
N ARG A 38 0.01 -3.19 -0.01
CA ARG A 38 1.35 -3.69 -0.33
C ARG A 38 2.23 -3.52 0.91
N GLY A 39 2.82 -4.61 1.36
CA GLY A 39 3.54 -4.65 2.64
C GLY A 39 2.65 -4.80 3.88
N GLY A 40 1.39 -5.20 3.72
CA GLY A 40 0.46 -5.48 4.83
C GLY A 40 -0.37 -4.28 5.26
N PHE A 41 -1.10 -4.46 6.36
CA PHE A 41 -2.00 -3.46 6.91
C PHE A 41 -2.20 -3.63 8.42
N PHE A 42 -2.57 -2.54 9.09
CA PHE A 42 -3.12 -2.57 10.44
C PHE A 42 -4.64 -2.76 10.38
N LEU A 43 -5.24 -3.29 11.45
CA LEU A 43 -6.68 -3.53 11.51
C LEU A 43 -7.51 -2.29 11.17
N ALA A 44 -7.13 -1.12 11.73
CA ALA A 44 -7.77 0.15 11.42
C ALA A 44 -7.73 0.52 9.93
N GLY A 45 -6.67 0.13 9.21
CA GLY A 45 -6.60 0.31 7.76
C GLY A 45 -7.56 -0.58 7.00
N ALA A 46 -7.76 -1.82 7.45
CA ALA A 46 -8.78 -2.69 6.86
C ALA A 46 -10.18 -2.10 7.05
N GLU A 47 -10.48 -1.54 8.23
CA GLU A 47 -11.79 -0.93 8.51
C GLU A 47 -12.12 0.25 7.58
N ASP A 48 -11.12 1.08 7.26
CA ASP A 48 -11.32 2.24 6.37
C ASP A 48 -11.39 1.87 4.88
N VAL A 49 -10.80 0.73 4.49
CA VAL A 49 -10.67 0.34 3.07
C VAL A 49 -11.71 -0.69 2.65
N VAL A 50 -12.05 -1.65 3.53
CA VAL A 50 -12.95 -2.76 3.23
C VAL A 50 -14.40 -2.29 3.36
N ASP A 51 -15.08 -2.23 2.22
CA ASP A 51 -16.50 -1.87 2.15
C ASP A 51 -17.36 -3.11 1.93
N LEU A 52 -18.13 -3.47 2.95
CA LEU A 52 -19.07 -4.58 2.94
C LEU A 52 -20.53 -4.12 2.97
N SER A 53 -20.80 -2.83 2.72
CA SER A 53 -22.15 -2.26 2.78
C SER A 53 -23.15 -2.90 1.81
N ALA A 54 -22.66 -3.55 0.76
CA ALA A 54 -23.48 -4.33 -0.17
C ALA A 54 -24.08 -5.61 0.44
N PHE A 55 -23.58 -6.08 1.58
CA PHE A 55 -23.98 -7.33 2.21
C PHE A 55 -24.74 -7.06 3.51
N LYS A 56 -26.06 -7.28 3.49
CA LYS A 56 -26.97 -6.96 4.61
C LYS A 56 -26.55 -7.53 5.98
N ASN A 57 -25.92 -8.70 5.98
CA ASN A 57 -25.53 -9.43 7.20
C ASN A 57 -24.01 -9.60 7.30
N ALA A 58 -23.21 -8.78 6.60
CA ALA A 58 -21.77 -8.85 6.78
C ALA A 58 -21.38 -8.46 8.22
N PRO A 59 -20.48 -9.22 8.86
CA PRO A 59 -19.82 -8.80 10.09
C PRO A 59 -19.02 -7.51 9.89
N LEU A 60 -18.48 -6.96 10.98
CA LEU A 60 -17.55 -5.83 10.88
C LEU A 60 -16.29 -6.26 10.13
N ALA A 61 -15.63 -5.32 9.47
CA ALA A 61 -14.40 -5.60 8.72
C ALA A 61 -13.34 -6.30 9.59
N MET A 62 -13.23 -5.94 10.87
CA MET A 62 -12.33 -6.62 11.81
C MET A 62 -12.63 -8.11 11.98
N ASP A 63 -13.90 -8.49 12.12
CA ASP A 63 -14.31 -9.89 12.31
C ASP A 63 -14.03 -10.70 11.05
N VAL A 64 -14.21 -10.08 9.88
CA VAL A 64 -13.89 -10.72 8.59
C VAL A 64 -12.39 -10.90 8.42
N VAL A 65 -11.56 -9.92 8.81
CA VAL A 65 -10.09 -10.05 8.81
C VAL A 65 -9.64 -11.20 9.71
N GLU A 66 -10.21 -11.32 10.90
CA GLU A 66 -9.92 -12.42 11.82
C GLU A 66 -10.31 -13.78 11.22
N SER A 67 -11.50 -13.89 10.60
CA SER A 67 -11.91 -15.13 9.93
C SER A 67 -10.99 -15.49 8.75
N LEU A 68 -10.56 -14.51 7.96
CA LEU A 68 -9.60 -14.73 6.87
C LEU A 68 -8.23 -15.18 7.41
N ARG A 69 -7.80 -14.70 8.57
CA ARG A 69 -6.59 -15.17 9.27
C ARG A 69 -6.75 -16.63 9.72
N GLU A 70 -7.87 -16.99 10.35
CA GLU A 70 -8.15 -18.37 10.77
C GLU A 70 -8.17 -19.35 9.59
N LYS A 71 -8.65 -18.89 8.43
CA LYS A 71 -8.63 -19.63 7.16
C LYS A 71 -7.28 -19.59 6.44
N SER A 72 -6.23 -19.08 7.08
CA SER A 72 -4.86 -19.00 6.55
C SER A 72 -4.72 -18.20 5.25
N LEU A 73 -5.67 -17.30 4.95
CA LEU A 73 -5.57 -16.36 3.83
C LEU A 73 -4.77 -15.10 4.21
N LEU A 74 -4.70 -14.82 5.52
CA LEU A 74 -3.88 -13.80 6.12
C LEU A 74 -2.93 -14.40 7.15
N LYS A 75 -1.78 -13.78 7.31
CA LYS A 75 -0.87 -13.97 8.44
C LYS A 75 -0.81 -12.70 9.28
N SER A 76 -0.58 -12.84 10.58
CA SER A 76 -0.40 -11.72 11.51
C SER A 76 0.97 -11.79 12.16
N GLU A 77 1.64 -10.65 12.27
CA GLU A 77 2.96 -10.51 12.90
C GLU A 77 2.97 -9.31 13.83
N GLU A 78 3.55 -9.46 15.03
CA GLU A 78 3.79 -8.32 15.91
C GLU A 78 4.83 -7.38 15.30
N VAL A 79 4.57 -6.08 15.39
CA VAL A 79 5.48 -5.09 14.81
C VAL A 79 6.59 -4.75 15.79
N LYS A 80 7.82 -5.16 15.46
CA LYS A 80 8.99 -4.86 16.29
C LYS A 80 9.14 -3.35 16.51
N GLY A 81 9.10 -2.94 17.77
CA GLY A 81 9.28 -1.55 18.18
C GLY A 81 8.01 -0.70 18.13
N LEU A 82 6.84 -1.33 17.93
CA LEU A 82 5.51 -0.77 18.17
C LEU A 82 4.74 -1.76 19.08
N SER A 83 4.71 -1.48 20.39
CA SER A 83 4.17 -2.41 21.38
C SER A 83 2.65 -2.58 21.22
N GLY A 84 2.18 -3.83 21.18
CA GLY A 84 0.75 -4.15 21.05
C GLY A 84 0.18 -3.99 19.65
N GLU A 85 1.00 -3.62 18.67
CA GLU A 85 0.58 -3.46 17.28
C GLU A 85 0.77 -4.74 16.49
N THR A 86 -0.30 -5.18 15.82
CA THR A 86 -0.30 -6.36 14.94
C THR A 86 -0.47 -5.92 13.50
N ARG A 87 0.38 -6.46 12.63
CA ARG A 87 0.30 -6.23 11.18
C ARG A 87 -0.16 -7.50 10.48
N PHE A 88 -1.21 -7.36 9.68
CA PHE A 88 -1.74 -8.40 8.84
C PHE A 88 -1.12 -8.33 7.45
N ASN A 89 -0.87 -9.49 6.85
CA ASN A 89 -0.30 -9.61 5.53
C ASN A 89 -0.98 -10.73 4.75
N MET A 90 -1.12 -10.55 3.44
CA MET A 90 -1.44 -11.63 2.51
C MET A 90 -0.14 -12.31 2.05
N TYR A 91 -0.18 -13.62 1.86
CA TYR A 91 0.86 -14.29 1.08
C TYR A 91 0.82 -13.77 -0.37
N GLU A 92 1.98 -13.64 -1.01
CA GLU A 92 2.08 -13.02 -2.35
C GLU A 92 1.15 -13.69 -3.37
N SER A 93 1.12 -15.02 -3.41
CA SER A 93 0.26 -15.79 -4.32
C SER A 93 -1.23 -15.55 -4.08
N ILE A 94 -1.64 -15.41 -2.81
CA ILE A 94 -3.03 -15.12 -2.45
C ILE A 94 -3.38 -13.68 -2.82
N ARG A 95 -2.46 -12.74 -2.61
CA ARG A 95 -2.65 -11.34 -3.00
C ARG A 95 -2.81 -11.19 -4.51
N GLU A 96 -1.95 -11.85 -5.29
CA GLU A 96 -2.04 -11.85 -6.75
C GLU A 96 -3.42 -12.36 -7.20
N TYR A 97 -3.82 -13.53 -6.69
CA TYR A 97 -5.14 -14.11 -6.95
C TYR A 97 -6.29 -13.17 -6.55
N ALA A 98 -6.28 -12.65 -5.32
CA ALA A 98 -7.30 -11.75 -4.81
C ALA A 98 -7.36 -10.43 -5.60
N SER A 99 -6.24 -9.95 -6.14
CA SER A 99 -6.18 -8.76 -6.99
C SER A 99 -6.80 -8.97 -8.38
N GLU A 100 -6.74 -10.20 -8.91
CA GLU A 100 -7.49 -10.58 -10.11
C GLU A 100 -8.99 -10.60 -9.80
N LYS A 101 -9.37 -11.23 -8.67
CA LYS A 101 -10.77 -11.25 -8.21
C LYS A 101 -11.32 -9.87 -7.94
N LEU A 102 -10.52 -8.94 -7.42
CA LEU A 102 -10.93 -7.55 -7.21
C LEU A 102 -11.35 -6.86 -8.51
N LYS A 103 -10.66 -7.15 -9.61
CA LYS A 103 -11.01 -6.66 -10.95
C LYS A 103 -12.26 -7.33 -11.48
N GLU A 104 -12.35 -8.66 -11.36
CA GLU A 104 -13.53 -9.44 -11.79
C GLU A 104 -14.82 -8.99 -11.07
N LEU A 105 -14.71 -8.62 -9.80
CA LEU A 105 -15.82 -8.07 -9.00
C LEU A 105 -16.17 -6.61 -9.35
N GLY A 106 -15.38 -5.93 -10.19
CA GLY A 106 -15.61 -4.52 -10.53
C GLY A 106 -15.40 -3.55 -9.36
N LEU A 107 -14.61 -3.94 -8.35
CA LEU A 107 -14.40 -3.17 -7.11
C LEU A 107 -13.06 -2.43 -7.07
N LEU A 108 -12.20 -2.60 -8.08
CA LEU A 108 -10.83 -2.09 -8.07
C LEU A 108 -10.74 -0.59 -7.82
N GLU A 109 -11.43 0.22 -8.62
CA GLU A 109 -11.31 1.69 -8.59
C GLU A 109 -11.78 2.25 -7.25
N LYS A 110 -12.95 1.83 -6.78
CA LYS A 110 -13.51 2.27 -5.49
C LYS A 110 -12.63 1.88 -4.31
N THR A 111 -12.08 0.67 -4.35
CA THR A 111 -11.18 0.18 -3.29
C THR A 111 -9.86 0.94 -3.30
N GLN A 112 -9.28 1.20 -4.48
CA GLN A 112 -8.06 2.00 -4.61
C GLN A 112 -8.25 3.44 -4.14
N GLU A 113 -9.41 4.05 -4.38
CA GLU A 113 -9.73 5.39 -3.86
C GLU A 113 -9.77 5.42 -2.33
N ARG A 114 -10.50 4.48 -1.70
CA ARG A 114 -10.53 4.36 -0.23
C ARG A 114 -9.14 4.11 0.35
N TRP A 115 -8.38 3.20 -0.24
CA TRP A 115 -7.01 2.90 0.16
C TRP A 115 -6.08 4.10 0.03
N ARG A 116 -6.15 4.85 -1.06
CA ARG A 116 -5.37 6.09 -1.24
C ARG A 116 -5.69 7.10 -0.16
N LYS A 117 -6.98 7.35 0.06
CA LYS A 117 -7.45 8.30 1.07
C LYS A 117 -6.93 7.90 2.45
N TRP A 118 -7.16 6.65 2.85
CA TRP A 118 -6.68 6.12 4.13
C TRP A 118 -5.16 6.29 4.28
N LEU A 119 -4.39 5.86 3.28
CA LEU A 119 -2.93 5.85 3.37
C LEU A 119 -2.36 7.26 3.48
N LEU A 120 -2.91 8.22 2.74
CA LEU A 120 -2.49 9.61 2.82
C LEU A 120 -2.85 10.24 4.17
N ASP A 121 -4.04 9.97 4.71
CA ASP A 121 -4.46 10.46 6.02
C ASP A 121 -3.61 9.85 7.15
N TYR A 122 -3.38 8.53 7.10
CA TYR A 122 -2.51 7.81 8.03
C TYR A 122 -1.08 8.35 7.99
N ALA A 123 -0.50 8.49 6.80
CA ALA A 123 0.85 9.01 6.62
C ALA A 123 0.98 10.45 7.10
N ARG A 124 -0.02 11.31 6.83
CA ARG A 124 -0.06 12.70 7.32
C ARG A 124 0.04 12.77 8.84
N GLY A 125 -0.81 12.02 9.55
CA GLY A 125 -0.84 12.03 11.01
C GLY A 125 0.50 11.63 11.65
N TRP A 126 1.19 10.64 11.08
CA TRP A 126 2.51 10.23 11.55
C TRP A 126 3.64 11.16 11.09
N TRP A 127 3.51 11.75 9.91
CA TRP A 127 4.49 12.70 9.40
C TRP A 127 4.55 13.97 10.26
N GLU A 128 3.41 14.47 10.74
CA GLU A 128 3.34 15.62 11.65
C GLU A 128 4.01 15.33 13.00
N LYS A 129 3.91 14.09 13.49
CA LYS A 129 4.52 13.63 14.75
C LYS A 129 6.01 13.32 14.66
N ARG A 130 6.59 13.29 13.45
CA ARG A 130 8.01 12.95 13.18
C ARG A 130 9.02 13.79 13.96
N ARG A 131 8.70 15.07 14.22
CA ARG A 131 9.59 16.01 14.94
C ARG A 131 9.34 16.03 16.46
N GLY A 132 8.37 15.26 16.95
CA GLY A 132 7.97 15.21 18.35
C GLY A 132 8.59 14.03 19.13
N ARG A 133 8.09 13.82 20.35
CA ARG A 133 8.53 12.72 21.24
C ARG A 133 8.28 11.33 20.63
N GLU A 134 7.30 11.23 19.73
CA GLU A 134 6.93 10.03 18.97
C GLU A 134 7.80 9.82 17.71
N SER A 135 8.92 10.53 17.55
CA SER A 135 9.75 10.50 16.33
C SER A 135 10.13 9.07 15.87
N THR A 136 10.52 8.21 16.82
CA THR A 136 10.92 6.82 16.52
C THR A 136 9.74 5.96 16.05
N GLU A 137 8.59 6.07 16.73
CA GLU A 137 7.37 5.36 16.34
C GLU A 137 6.84 5.87 14.99
N SER A 138 6.77 7.18 14.82
CA SER A 138 6.37 7.83 13.56
C SER A 138 7.22 7.35 12.40
N THR A 139 8.55 7.29 12.59
CA THR A 139 9.48 6.79 11.58
C THR A 139 9.21 5.33 11.24
N ARG A 140 8.99 4.47 12.24
CA ARG A 140 8.67 3.05 12.00
C ARG A 140 7.36 2.87 11.27
N ARG A 141 6.33 3.63 11.63
CA ARG A 141 5.02 3.55 10.99
C ARG A 141 5.06 4.00 9.53
N LEU A 142 5.78 5.09 9.23
CA LEU A 142 5.99 5.52 7.84
C LEU A 142 6.84 4.51 7.05
N ASP A 143 7.84 3.88 7.68
CA ASP A 143 8.65 2.85 7.03
C ASP A 143 7.82 1.66 6.55
N LEU A 144 6.82 1.25 7.33
CA LEU A 144 5.95 0.12 6.98
C LEU A 144 5.07 0.41 5.76
N GLU A 145 4.76 1.68 5.51
CA GLU A 145 3.88 2.11 4.43
C GLU A 145 4.62 2.61 3.18
N THR A 146 5.95 2.46 3.17
CA THR A 146 6.82 2.90 2.07
C THR A 146 6.34 2.40 0.71
N GLU A 147 6.04 1.10 0.58
CA GLU A 147 5.61 0.52 -0.71
C GLU A 147 4.32 1.16 -1.24
N GLY A 148 3.35 1.40 -0.35
CA GLY A 148 2.10 2.06 -0.71
C GLY A 148 2.33 3.51 -1.15
N LEU A 149 3.15 4.26 -0.41
CA LEU A 149 3.47 5.65 -0.72
C LEU A 149 4.23 5.79 -2.04
N ILE A 150 5.19 4.90 -2.33
CA ILE A 150 5.87 4.86 -3.65
C ILE A 150 4.82 4.68 -4.75
N ARG A 151 3.88 3.76 -4.55
CA ARG A 151 2.88 3.47 -5.58
C ARG A 151 1.98 4.67 -5.86
N ILE A 152 1.53 5.39 -4.82
CA ILE A 152 0.74 6.63 -5.00
C ILE A 152 1.57 7.71 -5.70
N ALA A 153 2.83 7.89 -5.30
CA ALA A 153 3.71 8.91 -5.88
C ALA A 153 4.04 8.64 -7.36
N GLN A 154 4.10 7.37 -7.78
CA GLN A 154 4.41 6.97 -9.16
C GLN A 154 3.17 6.89 -10.08
N ASP A 155 1.97 6.83 -9.52
CA ASP A 155 0.75 6.65 -10.29
C ASP A 155 0.31 7.96 -10.97
N MET A 156 0.41 7.97 -12.31
CA MET A 156 0.08 9.13 -13.14
C MET A 156 -1.41 9.40 -13.25
N SER A 157 -2.27 8.45 -12.86
CA SER A 157 -3.73 8.62 -12.84
C SER A 157 -4.23 9.32 -11.57
N VAL A 158 -3.40 9.36 -10.52
CA VAL A 158 -3.72 9.98 -9.24
C VAL A 158 -3.57 11.49 -9.34
N ASP A 159 -4.38 12.24 -8.60
CA ASP A 159 -4.26 13.69 -8.49
C ASP A 159 -2.82 14.12 -8.15
N PRO A 160 -2.23 15.10 -8.87
CA PRO A 160 -0.84 15.50 -8.65
C PRO A 160 -0.53 15.99 -7.23
N GLU A 161 -1.50 16.58 -6.52
CA GLU A 161 -1.33 16.98 -5.12
C GLU A 161 -1.18 15.75 -4.22
N GLN A 162 -2.06 14.75 -4.39
CA GLN A 162 -1.97 13.47 -3.68
C GLN A 162 -0.64 12.75 -3.95
N SER A 163 -0.20 12.69 -5.21
CA SER A 163 1.11 12.12 -5.57
C SER A 163 2.26 12.90 -4.91
N GLY A 164 2.17 14.23 -4.87
CA GLY A 164 3.17 15.09 -4.22
C GLY A 164 3.25 14.85 -2.71
N TRP A 165 2.10 14.78 -2.02
CA TRP A 165 2.06 14.45 -0.59
C TRP A 165 2.67 13.08 -0.29
N ALA A 166 2.36 12.06 -1.09
CA ALA A 166 2.97 10.74 -0.93
C ALA A 166 4.51 10.79 -1.04
N ALA A 167 5.04 11.55 -2.00
CA ALA A 167 6.47 11.77 -2.17
C ALA A 167 7.10 12.54 -0.98
N VAL A 168 6.39 13.53 -0.41
CA VAL A 168 6.83 14.24 0.81
C VAL A 168 6.86 13.30 2.02
N PHE A 169 5.86 12.45 2.18
CA PHE A 169 5.75 11.57 3.34
C PHE A 169 6.84 10.50 3.37
N ILE A 170 7.23 9.99 2.19
CA ILE A 170 8.25 8.95 2.07
C ILE A 170 9.70 9.48 2.06
N ALA A 171 9.93 10.75 1.71
CA ALA A 171 11.28 11.32 1.60
C ALA A 171 12.19 11.08 2.81
N PRO A 172 11.74 11.22 4.09
CA PRO A 172 12.58 10.90 5.25
C PRO A 172 13.04 9.44 5.31
N THR A 173 12.19 8.51 4.86
CA THR A 173 12.52 7.08 4.82
C THR A 173 13.51 6.79 3.70
N LEU A 174 13.31 7.35 2.50
CA LEU A 174 14.23 7.18 1.37
C LEU A 174 15.62 7.75 1.68
N ASN A 175 15.70 8.91 2.33
CA ASN A 175 16.97 9.51 2.74
C ASN A 175 17.76 8.65 3.74
N ARG A 176 17.10 7.79 4.51
CA ARG A 176 17.74 6.93 5.52
C ARG A 176 18.03 5.51 5.01
N LYS A 177 17.16 4.96 4.15
CA LYS A 177 17.13 3.52 3.82
C LYS A 177 17.23 3.18 2.33
N GLY A 178 17.02 4.14 1.42
CA GLY A 178 17.00 3.90 -0.03
C GLY A 178 18.14 4.62 -0.76
N PRO A 179 18.23 4.48 -2.09
CA PRO A 179 18.99 5.42 -2.87
C PRO A 179 18.34 6.80 -2.68
N ILE A 180 19.10 7.74 -2.13
CA ILE A 180 18.71 9.12 -1.80
C ILE A 180 18.05 9.83 -3.00
N THR A 181 18.29 9.35 -4.23
CA THR A 181 17.92 9.93 -5.52
C THR A 181 16.51 9.60 -6.02
N VAL A 182 15.64 8.95 -5.23
CA VAL A 182 14.31 8.51 -5.74
C VAL A 182 13.16 9.48 -5.38
N ALA A 183 13.25 10.20 -4.25
CA ALA A 183 12.18 11.09 -3.79
C ALA A 183 12.07 12.38 -4.61
N GLU A 184 13.22 12.96 -4.95
CA GLU A 184 13.31 14.21 -5.69
C GLU A 184 12.70 14.11 -7.10
N PRO A 185 13.02 13.10 -7.93
CA PRO A 185 12.35 12.93 -9.23
C PRO A 185 10.83 12.77 -9.13
N MET A 186 10.33 12.15 -8.07
CA MET A 186 8.87 12.04 -7.84
C MET A 186 8.24 13.42 -7.59
N LEU A 187 8.88 14.25 -6.76
CA LEU A 187 8.42 15.60 -6.45
C LEU A 187 8.51 16.53 -7.68
N VAL A 188 9.62 16.50 -8.40
CA VAL A 188 9.82 17.25 -9.66
C VAL A 188 8.68 16.93 -10.63
N LYS A 189 8.43 15.64 -10.88
CA LYS A 189 7.36 15.19 -11.76
C LYS A 189 5.97 15.63 -11.29
N CYS A 190 5.71 15.65 -9.99
CA CYS A 190 4.44 16.14 -9.46
C CYS A 190 4.26 17.65 -9.68
N LEU A 191 5.31 18.44 -9.47
CA LEU A 191 5.30 19.89 -9.72
C LEU A 191 5.09 20.21 -11.21
N GLU A 192 5.75 19.48 -12.11
CA GLU A 192 5.51 19.63 -13.55
C GLU A 192 4.05 19.34 -13.93
N ARG A 193 3.44 18.29 -13.34
CA ARG A 193 2.02 17.96 -13.55
C ARG A 193 1.06 19.00 -12.98
N LEU A 194 1.49 19.75 -11.96
CA LEU A 194 0.78 20.92 -11.43
C LEU A 194 0.99 22.20 -12.28
N GLY A 195 1.80 22.12 -13.34
CA GLY A 195 2.05 23.22 -14.28
C GLY A 195 3.25 24.11 -13.92
N PHE A 196 4.08 23.71 -12.95
CA PHE A 196 5.31 24.44 -12.64
C PHE A 196 6.39 24.14 -13.69
N GLN A 197 7.07 25.20 -14.15
CA GLN A 197 8.28 25.07 -14.97
C GLN A 197 9.48 24.99 -14.03
N LEU A 198 10.17 23.85 -14.02
CA LEU A 198 11.34 23.63 -13.19
C LEU A 198 12.62 23.78 -14.01
N PRO A 199 13.71 24.30 -13.41
CA PRO A 199 15.01 24.32 -14.06
C PRO A 199 15.51 22.90 -14.30
N ASP A 200 16.36 22.73 -15.30
CA ASP A 200 17.07 21.47 -15.53
C ASP A 200 18.09 21.27 -14.40
N PHE A 201 17.72 20.46 -13.40
CA PHE A 201 18.57 20.17 -12.24
C PHE A 201 19.75 19.24 -12.58
N ASP A 202 19.73 18.60 -13.75
CA ASP A 202 20.83 17.76 -14.27
C ASP A 202 21.78 18.54 -15.20
N ALA A 203 21.50 19.83 -15.45
CA ALA A 203 22.38 20.67 -16.25
C ALA A 203 23.74 20.87 -15.54
N PRO A 204 24.89 20.66 -16.23
CA PRO A 204 26.19 20.88 -15.63
C PRO A 204 26.34 22.34 -15.17
N GLU A 205 26.85 22.53 -13.95
CA GLU A 205 27.16 23.85 -13.39
C GLU A 205 27.96 24.66 -14.42
N GLN A 206 27.39 25.76 -14.90
CA GLN A 206 28.12 26.66 -15.78
C GLN A 206 29.28 27.28 -14.98
N PRO A 207 30.53 27.19 -15.47
CA PRO A 207 31.66 27.75 -14.74
C PRO A 207 31.44 29.25 -14.54
N GLN A 208 31.50 29.70 -13.30
CA GLN A 208 31.38 31.12 -12.98
C GLN A 208 32.46 31.91 -13.74
N PRO A 209 32.11 33.02 -14.40
CA PRO A 209 33.10 33.85 -15.08
C PRO A 209 34.09 34.36 -14.03
N SER A 210 35.37 34.02 -14.23
CA SER A 210 36.47 34.54 -13.42
C SER A 210 36.52 36.05 -13.59
N ALA A 211 36.40 36.78 -12.47
CA ALA A 211 36.54 38.23 -12.42
C ALA A 211 38.00 38.68 -12.62
#